data_AF-A0A482ZSD7-F1
#
_entry.id   AF-A0A482ZSD7-F1
#
_cell.length_a   1.000
_cell.length_b   1.000
_cell.length_c   1.000
_cell.angle_alpha   90.00
_cell.angle_beta   90.00
_cell.angle_gamma   90.00
#
_symmetry.space_group_name_H-M   'P 1'
#
loop_
_entity.id
_entity.type
_entity.pdbx_description
1 polymer ?
#
loop_
_entity_poly.entity_id
_entity_poly.type
_entity_poly.pdbx_seq_one_letter_code
_entity_poly.pdbx_strand_id
1 'polypeptide(L)'
;MLWRYFYSFGSAAQYGTLYQLRNAINRNNVVKKPIDRFDACEDFLILVVECHIIAATMKMLGMSSVHGIPISQYVPSGTSTLPADQRRKILNRVTGDLMDKYFEFQYNQPKKGTSTDMVLHYAKYIFSYGCFYLEFRDGIKEGDGVRLLRCQRYTLPMFLSSGRKNYSIETVNMLLQHDYVLSERQAAELI
;
A
#
# COMPACT_ATOMS: atom_id res chain seq x y z
N MET A 1 -9.42 9.05 3.06
CA MET A 1 -9.54 9.11 1.58
C MET A 1 -9.56 7.72 0.97
N LEU A 2 -8.52 6.91 1.20
CA LEU A 2 -8.43 5.49 0.84
C LEU A 2 -9.68 4.67 1.19
N TRP A 3 -10.12 4.79 2.45
CA TRP A 3 -11.26 4.03 2.95
C TRP A 3 -12.54 4.18 2.13
N ARG A 4 -12.88 5.41 1.72
CA ARG A 4 -14.11 5.67 0.95
C ARG A 4 -14.07 5.06 -0.45
N TYR A 5 -12.87 4.86 -1.00
CA TYR A 5 -12.68 4.24 -2.32
C TYR A 5 -12.86 2.72 -2.26
N PHE A 6 -12.40 2.08 -1.18
CA PHE A 6 -12.41 0.62 -1.03
C PHE A 6 -13.60 0.05 -0.23
N TYR A 7 -14.19 0.84 0.67
CA TYR A 7 -15.20 0.34 1.60
C TYR A 7 -16.61 0.82 1.25
N SER A 8 -17.46 -0.11 0.80
CA SER A 8 -18.87 0.15 0.51
C SER A 8 -19.76 -0.97 1.04
N PHE A 9 -20.85 -0.62 1.73
CA PHE A 9 -21.84 -1.61 2.20
C PHE A 9 -22.50 -2.37 1.06
N GLY A 10 -22.63 -1.77 -0.12
CA GLY A 10 -23.20 -2.41 -1.30
C GLY A 10 -22.33 -3.53 -1.87
N SER A 11 -21.06 -3.65 -1.44
CA SER A 11 -20.14 -4.68 -1.94
C SER A 11 -20.19 -5.98 -1.12
N ALA A 12 -21.19 -6.17 -0.26
CA ALA A 12 -21.30 -7.34 0.63
C ALA A 12 -21.25 -8.68 -0.11
N ALA A 13 -21.90 -8.74 -1.28
CA ALA A 13 -21.96 -9.93 -2.13
C ALA A 13 -20.78 -10.03 -3.11
N GLN A 14 -19.90 -9.03 -3.15
CA GLN A 14 -18.76 -8.98 -4.07
C GLN A 14 -17.52 -9.54 -3.39
N TYR A 15 -17.16 -10.77 -3.75
CA TYR A 15 -16.01 -11.48 -3.19
C TYR A 15 -14.70 -10.69 -3.33
N GLY A 16 -13.90 -10.70 -2.28
CA GLY A 16 -12.59 -10.03 -2.24
C GLY A 16 -12.67 -8.53 -1.96
N THR A 17 -13.86 -7.92 -1.89
CA THR A 17 -13.99 -6.50 -1.51
C THR A 17 -13.75 -6.29 -0.02
N LEU A 18 -13.33 -5.08 0.37
CA LEU A 18 -12.98 -4.77 1.75
C LEU A 18 -14.15 -5.03 2.71
N TYR A 19 -15.39 -4.72 2.29
CA TYR A 19 -16.57 -4.97 3.10
C TYR A 19 -16.95 -6.46 3.17
N GLN A 20 -16.84 -7.19 2.07
CA GLN A 20 -17.10 -8.63 2.07
C GLN A 20 -16.09 -9.37 2.96
N LEU A 21 -14.79 -9.02 2.88
CA LEU A 21 -13.75 -9.57 3.75
C LEU A 21 -14.01 -9.27 5.22
N ARG A 22 -14.39 -8.02 5.54
CA ARG A 22 -14.77 -7.60 6.90
C ARG A 22 -15.86 -8.49 7.50
N ASN A 23 -16.87 -8.84 6.70
CA ASN A 23 -17.94 -9.74 7.12
C ASN A 23 -17.43 -11.19 7.25
N ALA A 24 -16.62 -11.67 6.31
CA ALA A 24 -16.07 -13.02 6.32
C ALA A 24 -15.22 -13.32 7.56
N ILE A 25 -14.44 -12.34 8.05
CA ILE A 25 -13.62 -12.48 9.26
C ILE A 25 -14.29 -11.89 10.52
N ASN A 26 -15.60 -11.59 10.45
CA ASN A 26 -16.43 -11.12 11.56
C ASN A 26 -15.89 -9.86 12.28
N ARG A 27 -15.30 -8.91 11.55
CA ARG A 27 -14.77 -7.64 12.09
C ARG A 27 -15.88 -6.59 12.24
N ASN A 28 -16.81 -6.82 13.17
CA ASN A 28 -18.02 -6.01 13.32
C ASN A 28 -17.79 -4.57 13.84
N ASN A 29 -16.64 -4.31 14.46
CA ASN A 29 -16.26 -2.99 14.95
C ASN A 29 -15.80 -2.02 13.83
N VAL A 30 -15.57 -2.52 12.62
CA VAL A 30 -15.20 -1.72 11.44
C VAL A 30 -16.44 -1.01 10.89
N VAL A 31 -16.32 0.31 10.67
CA VAL A 31 -17.44 1.21 10.34
C VAL A 31 -17.23 1.91 8.99
N LYS A 32 -18.31 2.47 8.43
CA LYS A 32 -18.25 3.19 7.14
C LYS A 32 -17.53 4.53 7.22
N LYS A 33 -17.63 5.22 8.36
CA LYS A 33 -16.95 6.50 8.61
C LYS A 33 -15.75 6.23 9.54
N PRO A 34 -14.52 6.17 9.01
CA PRO A 34 -13.35 5.78 9.80
C PRO A 34 -13.13 6.67 11.02
N ILE A 35 -13.47 7.96 10.93
CA ILE A 35 -13.26 8.90 12.05
C ILE A 35 -14.00 8.49 13.32
N ASP A 36 -15.10 7.73 13.20
CA ASP A 36 -15.89 7.28 14.35
C ASP A 36 -15.16 6.13 15.11
N ARG A 37 -14.37 5.32 14.40
CA ARG A 37 -13.57 4.21 14.94
C ARG A 37 -12.31 4.01 14.11
N PHE A 38 -11.38 4.96 14.22
CA PHE A 38 -10.22 5.03 13.34
C PHE A 38 -9.33 3.81 13.50
N ASP A 39 -8.92 3.50 14.73
CA ASP A 39 -8.04 2.39 15.06
C ASP A 39 -8.56 1.06 14.50
N ALA A 40 -9.86 0.78 14.71
CA ALA A 40 -10.47 -0.45 14.20
C ALA A 40 -10.46 -0.54 12.66
N CYS A 41 -10.65 0.58 11.97
CA CYS A 41 -10.61 0.63 10.51
C CYS A 41 -9.18 0.53 9.97
N GLU A 42 -8.24 1.21 10.61
CA GLU A 42 -6.82 1.18 10.27
C GLU A 42 -6.25 -0.22 10.47
N ASP A 43 -6.43 -0.82 11.65
CA ASP A 43 -5.98 -2.18 11.97
C ASP A 43 -6.50 -3.20 10.96
N PHE A 44 -7.78 -3.07 10.58
CA PHE A 44 -8.36 -3.95 9.57
C PHE A 44 -7.78 -3.72 8.18
N LEU A 45 -7.55 -2.48 7.78
CA LEU A 45 -6.90 -2.18 6.50
C LEU A 45 -5.50 -2.77 6.45
N ILE A 46 -4.69 -2.55 7.50
CA ILE A 46 -3.33 -3.09 7.61
C ILE A 46 -3.35 -4.62 7.48
N LEU A 47 -4.21 -5.29 8.26
CA LEU A 47 -4.37 -6.73 8.19
C LEU A 47 -4.66 -7.21 6.76
N VAL A 48 -5.63 -6.58 6.09
CA VAL A 48 -5.99 -6.96 4.73
C VAL A 48 -4.81 -6.76 3.77
N VAL A 49 -4.09 -5.65 3.87
CA VAL A 49 -2.92 -5.34 3.04
C VAL A 49 -1.82 -6.38 3.26
N GLU A 50 -1.48 -6.70 4.51
CA GLU A 50 -0.50 -7.73 4.86
C GLU A 50 -0.89 -9.10 4.30
N CYS A 51 -2.16 -9.49 4.42
CA CYS A 51 -2.66 -10.72 3.81
C CYS A 51 -2.49 -10.72 2.28
N HIS A 52 -2.72 -9.60 1.60
CA HIS A 52 -2.51 -9.49 0.15
C HIS A 52 -1.03 -9.58 -0.21
N ILE A 53 -0.13 -8.97 0.57
CA ILE A 53 1.32 -9.07 0.39
C ILE A 53 1.78 -10.53 0.52
N ILE A 54 1.34 -11.21 1.57
CA ILE A 54 1.65 -12.62 1.81
C ILE A 54 1.12 -13.49 0.68
N ALA A 55 -0.16 -13.33 0.30
CA ALA A 55 -0.78 -14.13 -0.75
C ALA A 55 -0.10 -13.93 -2.12
N ALA A 56 0.23 -12.68 -2.49
CA ALA A 56 0.93 -12.38 -3.73
C ALA A 56 2.34 -12.98 -3.75
N THR A 57 3.05 -12.89 -2.63
CA THR A 57 4.40 -13.46 -2.44
C THR A 57 4.35 -14.99 -2.53
N MET A 58 3.45 -15.64 -1.79
CA MET A 58 3.28 -17.09 -1.84
C MET A 58 2.97 -17.57 -3.26
N LYS A 59 2.05 -16.89 -3.97
CA LYS A 59 1.71 -17.21 -5.36
C LYS A 59 2.92 -17.07 -6.30
N MET A 60 3.76 -16.07 -6.10
CA MET A 60 4.97 -15.86 -6.90
C MET A 60 6.07 -16.89 -6.60
N LEU A 61 6.19 -17.31 -5.34
CA LEU A 61 7.18 -18.27 -4.86
C LEU A 61 6.71 -19.74 -4.98
N GLY A 62 5.49 -19.98 -5.49
CA GLY A 62 4.94 -21.34 -5.63
C GLY A 62 4.63 -22.02 -4.30
N MET A 63 4.30 -21.25 -3.26
CA MET A 63 4.05 -21.74 -1.91
C MET A 63 2.56 -21.99 -1.67
N SER A 64 2.22 -23.17 -1.17
CA SER A 64 0.84 -23.53 -0.77
C SER A 64 0.49 -23.16 0.67
N SER A 65 1.50 -22.87 1.50
CA SER A 65 1.34 -22.47 2.90
C SER A 65 2.38 -21.41 3.26
N VAL A 66 2.06 -20.56 4.24
CA VAL A 66 2.99 -19.54 4.79
C VAL A 66 4.22 -20.16 5.43
N HIS A 67 4.11 -21.41 5.90
CA HIS A 67 5.21 -22.20 6.45
C HIS A 67 5.87 -23.12 5.41
N GLY A 68 5.44 -23.02 4.14
CA GLY A 68 5.99 -23.79 3.04
C GLY A 68 7.40 -23.36 2.65
N ILE A 69 8.08 -24.20 1.88
CA ILE A 69 9.36 -23.86 1.25
C ILE A 69 9.05 -23.33 -0.16
N PRO A 70 9.68 -22.22 -0.61
CA PRO A 70 9.55 -21.74 -1.98
C PRO A 70 9.89 -22.84 -2.99
N ILE A 71 8.96 -23.16 -3.88
CA ILE A 71 9.17 -24.06 -5.02
C ILE A 71 9.27 -23.17 -6.26
N SER A 72 10.34 -22.40 -6.34
CA SER A 72 10.50 -21.41 -7.40
C SER A 72 11.96 -21.11 -7.72
N GLN A 73 12.21 -20.78 -8.99
CA GLN A 73 13.50 -20.28 -9.48
C GLN A 73 14.00 -19.03 -8.74
N TYR A 74 13.09 -18.29 -8.08
CA TYR A 74 13.43 -17.10 -7.32
C TYR A 74 14.30 -17.37 -6.09
N VAL A 75 14.17 -18.55 -5.48
CA VAL A 75 14.92 -18.92 -4.26
C VAL A 75 15.57 -20.30 -4.48
N PRO A 76 16.80 -20.34 -5.01
CA PRO A 76 17.50 -21.59 -5.26
C PRO A 76 17.74 -22.41 -3.99
N SER A 77 17.87 -23.73 -4.14
CA SER A 77 18.28 -24.62 -3.06
C SER A 77 19.63 -24.19 -2.45
N GLY A 78 19.75 -24.25 -1.12
CA GLY A 78 20.96 -23.80 -0.42
C GLY A 78 21.06 -22.28 -0.23
N THR A 79 20.02 -21.50 -0.57
CA THR A 79 20.03 -20.04 -0.31
C THR A 79 20.31 -19.70 1.16
N SER A 80 19.85 -20.53 2.11
CA SER A 80 20.07 -20.32 3.55
C SER A 80 21.55 -20.35 3.96
N THR A 81 22.39 -21.10 3.24
CA THR A 81 23.82 -21.25 3.52
C THR A 81 24.69 -20.20 2.83
N LEU A 82 24.11 -19.36 1.98
CA LEU A 82 24.83 -18.28 1.32
C LEU A 82 25.21 -17.15 2.29
N PRO A 83 26.28 -16.39 1.99
CA PRO A 83 26.63 -15.18 2.74
C PRO A 83 25.47 -14.18 2.79
N ALA A 84 25.41 -13.38 3.87
CA ALA A 84 24.32 -12.43 4.11
C ALA A 84 24.05 -11.49 2.93
N ASP A 85 25.11 -10.98 2.28
CA ASP A 85 24.97 -10.09 1.12
C ASP A 85 24.32 -10.76 -0.09
N GLN A 86 24.61 -12.04 -0.33
CA GLN A 86 24.00 -12.78 -1.44
C GLN A 86 22.53 -13.07 -1.14
N ARG A 87 22.20 -13.44 0.11
CA ARG A 87 20.81 -13.61 0.54
C ARG A 87 20.01 -12.31 0.41
N ARG A 88 20.61 -11.18 0.77
CA ARG A 88 20.01 -9.84 0.60
C ARG A 88 19.76 -9.50 -0.87
N LYS A 89 20.69 -9.83 -1.78
CA LYS A 89 20.48 -9.64 -3.23
C LYS A 89 19.31 -10.46 -3.76
N ILE A 90 19.18 -11.72 -3.31
CA ILE A 90 18.04 -12.57 -3.66
C ILE A 90 16.74 -11.95 -3.14
N LEU A 91 16.68 -11.55 -1.86
CA LEU A 91 15.51 -10.90 -1.28
C LEU A 91 15.11 -9.64 -2.06
N ASN A 92 16.06 -8.76 -2.36
CA ASN A 92 15.80 -7.53 -3.10
C ASN A 92 15.26 -7.82 -4.50
N ARG A 93 15.78 -8.84 -5.19
CA ARG A 93 15.26 -9.29 -6.49
C ARG A 93 13.82 -9.77 -6.37
N VAL A 94 13.53 -10.64 -5.40
CA VAL A 94 12.18 -11.15 -5.15
C VAL A 94 11.21 -10.00 -4.87
N THR A 95 11.60 -9.05 -4.02
CA THR A 95 10.78 -7.87 -3.73
C THR A 95 10.56 -7.01 -4.97
N GLY A 96 11.60 -6.77 -5.78
CA GLY A 96 11.48 -6.03 -7.04
C GLY A 96 10.49 -6.69 -8.00
N ASP A 97 10.67 -7.98 -8.27
CA ASP A 97 9.80 -8.76 -9.17
C ASP A 97 8.35 -8.83 -8.64
N LEU A 98 8.15 -8.86 -7.31
CA LEU A 98 6.82 -8.79 -6.69
C LEU A 98 6.15 -7.44 -6.98
N MET A 99 6.88 -6.34 -6.78
CA MET A 99 6.37 -5.01 -7.02
C MET A 99 6.05 -4.81 -8.50
N ASP A 100 6.95 -5.18 -9.40
CA ASP A 100 6.72 -5.07 -10.85
C ASP A 100 5.47 -5.84 -11.33
N LYS A 101 5.13 -6.94 -10.65
CA LYS A 101 3.99 -7.79 -11.03
C LYS A 101 2.65 -7.34 -10.46
N TYR A 102 2.63 -6.91 -9.20
CA TYR A 102 1.38 -6.67 -8.46
C TYR A 102 1.15 -5.22 -8.06
N PHE A 103 2.19 -4.39 -8.04
CA PHE A 103 2.07 -2.97 -7.71
C PHE A 103 1.54 -2.20 -8.93
N GLU A 104 0.33 -1.67 -8.81
CA GLU A 104 -0.36 -0.87 -9.80
C GLU A 104 -0.70 0.49 -9.21
N PHE A 105 0.18 1.45 -9.46
CA PHE A 105 0.01 2.84 -9.05
C PHE A 105 -0.15 3.69 -10.29
N GLN A 106 -1.36 3.71 -10.85
CA GLN A 106 -1.62 4.40 -12.11
C GLN A 106 -1.97 5.86 -11.87
N TYR A 107 -1.17 6.77 -12.44
CA TYR A 107 -1.55 8.15 -12.70
C TYR A 107 -1.33 8.44 -14.19
N ASN A 108 -2.34 8.97 -14.89
CA ASN A 108 -2.28 9.39 -16.30
C ASN A 108 -1.75 8.36 -17.32
N GLN A 109 -1.88 7.06 -17.06
CA GLN A 109 -1.63 6.04 -18.08
C GLN A 109 -2.95 5.68 -18.78
N PRO A 110 -2.99 5.57 -20.12
CA PRO A 110 -4.15 5.02 -20.80
C PRO A 110 -4.42 3.62 -20.23
N LYS A 111 -5.68 3.33 -19.88
CA LYS A 111 -6.09 2.03 -19.33
C LYS A 111 -5.48 0.91 -20.19
N LYS A 112 -4.45 0.24 -19.68
CA LYS A 112 -3.97 -1.02 -20.26
C LYS A 112 -5.16 -1.98 -20.18
N GLY A 113 -5.46 -2.65 -21.30
CA GLY A 113 -6.68 -3.41 -21.56
C GLY A 113 -7.25 -4.06 -20.31
N THR A 114 -8.56 -3.85 -20.10
CA THR A 114 -9.34 -4.32 -18.96
C THR A 114 -8.96 -5.75 -18.60
N SER A 115 -8.27 -5.94 -17.48
CA SER A 115 -8.17 -7.25 -16.85
C SER A 115 -9.59 -7.78 -16.74
N THR A 116 -9.89 -8.92 -17.36
CA THR A 116 -11.19 -9.58 -17.23
C THR A 116 -11.45 -9.98 -15.78
N ASP A 117 -10.38 -10.19 -15.00
CA ASP A 117 -10.44 -10.45 -13.57
C ASP A 117 -10.45 -9.12 -12.79
N MET A 118 -11.66 -8.65 -12.50
CA MET A 118 -11.91 -7.47 -11.69
C MET A 118 -11.58 -7.68 -10.20
N VAL A 119 -11.58 -8.94 -9.72
CA VAL A 119 -11.24 -9.27 -8.33
C VAL A 119 -9.73 -9.11 -8.14
N LEU A 120 -8.92 -9.66 -9.05
CA LEU A 120 -7.47 -9.47 -9.04
C LEU A 120 -7.10 -7.99 -9.18
N HIS A 121 -7.77 -7.25 -10.07
CA HIS A 121 -7.53 -5.83 -10.22
C HIS A 121 -7.81 -5.08 -8.91
N TYR A 122 -8.97 -5.30 -8.29
CA TYR A 122 -9.28 -4.71 -6.98
C TYR A 122 -8.25 -5.07 -5.90
N ALA A 123 -7.81 -6.33 -5.86
CA ALA A 123 -6.79 -6.82 -4.93
C ALA A 123 -5.43 -6.11 -5.14
N LYS A 124 -5.02 -5.88 -6.39
CA LYS A 124 -3.81 -5.11 -6.72
C LYS A 124 -3.92 -3.65 -6.28
N TYR A 125 -5.10 -3.04 -6.40
CA TYR A 125 -5.31 -1.68 -5.90
C TYR A 125 -5.19 -1.63 -4.37
N ILE A 126 -5.81 -2.57 -3.64
CA ILE A 126 -5.62 -2.66 -2.18
C ILE A 126 -4.14 -2.84 -1.84
N PHE A 127 -3.45 -3.76 -2.52
CA PHE A 127 -2.02 -4.00 -2.32
C PHE A 127 -1.21 -2.72 -2.52
N SER A 128 -1.42 -2.01 -3.62
CA SER A 128 -0.58 -0.85 -4.01
C SER A 128 -0.81 0.36 -3.12
N TYR A 129 -2.08 0.72 -2.92
CA TYR A 129 -2.46 1.82 -2.05
C TYR A 129 -2.18 1.49 -0.57
N GLY A 130 -2.28 0.22 -0.20
CA GLY A 130 -1.92 -0.30 1.11
C GLY A 130 -0.43 -0.19 1.39
N CYS A 131 0.43 -0.64 0.48
CA CYS A 131 1.88 -0.48 0.57
C CYS A 131 2.28 1.01 0.68
N PHE A 132 1.64 1.88 -0.10
CA PHE A 132 1.83 3.32 0.02
C PHE A 132 1.41 3.85 1.41
N TYR A 133 0.28 3.39 1.94
CA TYR A 133 -0.17 3.76 3.28
C TYR A 133 0.80 3.29 4.37
N LEU A 134 1.32 2.06 4.25
CA LEU A 134 2.31 1.52 5.19
C LEU A 134 3.61 2.35 5.17
N GLU A 135 4.10 2.74 4.00
CA GLU A 135 5.27 3.62 3.86
C GLU A 135 5.03 4.98 4.53
N PHE A 136 3.86 5.58 4.30
CA PHE A 136 3.50 6.87 4.91
C PHE A 136 3.40 6.77 6.44
N ARG A 137 2.69 5.75 6.94
CA ARG A 137 2.53 5.51 8.38
C ARG A 137 3.87 5.24 9.08
N ASP A 138 4.72 4.43 8.46
CA ASP A 138 6.05 4.12 8.99
C ASP A 138 6.93 5.38 9.01
N GLY A 139 6.89 6.21 7.96
CA GLY A 139 7.56 7.51 7.96
C GLY A 139 7.14 8.42 9.13
N ILE A 140 5.84 8.46 9.46
CA ILE A 140 5.34 9.23 10.62
C ILE A 140 5.91 8.66 11.92
N LYS A 141 5.85 7.34 12.07
CA LYS A 141 6.27 6.64 13.30
C LYS A 141 7.77 6.84 13.59
N GLU A 142 8.61 6.79 12.55
CA GLU A 142 10.06 6.94 12.67
C GLU A 142 10.51 8.42 12.68
N GLY A 143 9.58 9.37 12.47
CA GLY A 143 9.92 10.79 12.36
C GLY A 143 10.79 11.11 11.13
N ASP A 144 10.64 10.34 10.03
CA ASP A 144 11.41 10.54 8.81
C ASP A 144 10.69 11.52 7.87
N GLY A 145 10.94 12.81 8.10
CA GLY A 145 10.39 13.89 7.31
C GLY A 145 10.68 13.81 5.80
N VAL A 146 11.82 13.24 5.41
CA VAL A 146 12.20 13.07 4.00
C VAL A 146 11.29 12.03 3.32
N ARG A 147 10.99 10.92 4.00
CA ARG A 147 9.98 9.95 3.55
C ARG A 147 8.60 10.56 3.48
N LEU A 148 8.21 11.39 4.46
CA LEU A 148 6.92 12.07 4.47
C LEU A 148 6.75 13.02 3.28
N LEU A 149 7.75 13.85 2.99
CA LEU A 149 7.72 14.75 1.83
C LEU A 149 7.59 14.00 0.52
N ARG A 150 8.33 12.90 0.36
CA ARG A 150 8.21 12.03 -0.81
C ARG A 150 6.79 11.47 -0.93
N CYS A 151 6.22 10.94 0.16
CA CYS A 151 4.84 10.46 0.17
C CYS A 151 3.86 11.57 -0.21
N GLN A 152 4.06 12.78 0.30
CA GLN A 152 3.21 13.93 0.00
C GLN A 152 3.26 14.36 -1.46
N ARG A 153 4.45 14.29 -2.09
CA ARG A 153 4.57 14.48 -3.55
C ARG A 153 3.74 13.44 -4.33
N TYR A 154 3.66 12.20 -3.86
CA TYR A 154 2.84 11.15 -4.47
C TYR A 154 1.34 11.28 -4.18
N THR A 155 0.92 11.82 -3.02
CA THR A 155 -0.50 12.01 -2.70
C THR A 155 -1.13 13.19 -3.43
N LEU A 156 -0.36 14.21 -3.79
CA LEU A 156 -0.88 15.39 -4.49
C LEU A 156 -1.69 15.04 -5.76
N PRO A 157 -1.15 14.25 -6.71
CA PRO A 157 -1.92 13.74 -7.86
C PRO A 157 -3.23 13.01 -7.46
N MET A 158 -3.23 12.26 -6.35
CA MET A 158 -4.44 11.59 -5.86
C MET A 158 -5.48 12.59 -5.35
N PHE A 159 -5.05 13.61 -4.60
CA PHE A 159 -5.95 14.63 -4.09
C PHE A 159 -6.59 15.42 -5.24
N LEU A 160 -5.79 15.77 -6.25
CA LEU A 160 -6.28 16.44 -7.46
C LEU A 160 -7.28 15.58 -8.23
N SER A 161 -6.93 14.33 -8.55
CA SER A 161 -7.80 13.42 -9.33
C SER A 161 -9.11 13.07 -8.63
N SER A 162 -9.14 13.08 -7.29
CA SER A 162 -10.34 12.80 -6.51
C SER A 162 -11.12 14.03 -6.06
N GLY A 163 -10.75 15.23 -6.55
CA GLY A 163 -11.42 16.49 -6.26
C GLY A 163 -11.27 16.99 -4.82
N ARG A 164 -10.22 16.56 -4.11
CA ARG A 164 -9.95 16.93 -2.71
C ARG A 164 -9.16 18.23 -2.62
N LYS A 165 -9.83 19.35 -2.86
CA LYS A 165 -9.21 20.68 -2.94
C LYS A 165 -8.44 21.07 -1.67
N ASN A 166 -9.02 20.93 -0.48
CA ASN A 166 -8.35 21.30 0.78
C ASN A 166 -7.04 20.52 0.96
N TYR A 167 -7.09 19.19 0.82
CA TYR A 167 -5.89 18.36 0.91
C TYR A 167 -4.85 18.68 -0.18
N SER A 168 -5.31 19.00 -1.40
CA SER A 168 -4.41 19.42 -2.48
C SER A 168 -3.70 20.73 -2.14
N ILE A 169 -4.43 21.71 -1.60
CA ILE A 169 -3.90 23.01 -1.19
C ILE A 169 -2.89 22.83 -0.06
N GLU A 170 -3.22 22.07 0.98
CA GLU A 170 -2.30 21.85 2.10
C GLU A 170 -1.03 21.13 1.67
N THR A 171 -1.14 20.11 0.81
CA THR A 171 0.05 19.43 0.27
C THR A 171 0.90 20.37 -0.56
N VAL A 172 0.31 21.21 -1.41
CA VAL A 172 1.07 22.22 -2.19
C VAL A 172 1.72 23.24 -1.26
N ASN A 173 1.00 23.76 -0.27
CA ASN A 173 1.52 24.71 0.71
C ASN A 173 2.72 24.13 1.46
N MET A 174 2.60 22.92 1.98
CA MET A 174 3.68 22.24 2.70
C MET A 174 4.91 22.03 1.81
N LEU A 175 4.73 21.60 0.55
CA LEU A 175 5.83 21.44 -0.40
C LEU A 175 6.50 22.78 -0.75
N LEU A 176 5.72 23.84 -0.99
CA LEU A 176 6.26 25.18 -1.26
C LEU A 176 6.98 25.76 -0.04
N GLN A 177 6.43 25.55 1.15
CA GLN A 177 7.04 26.00 2.39
C GLN A 177 8.40 25.35 2.61
N HIS A 178 8.46 24.02 2.50
CA HIS A 178 9.70 23.26 2.66
C HIS A 178 10.75 23.63 1.60
N ASP A 179 10.37 23.63 0.31
CA ASP A 179 11.34 23.73 -0.78
C ASP A 179 11.75 25.18 -1.12
N TYR A 180 10.93 26.19 -0.80
CA TYR A 180 11.15 27.55 -1.32
C TYR A 180 10.91 28.72 -0.35
N VAL A 181 10.12 28.57 0.72
CA VAL A 181 9.76 29.70 1.59
C VAL A 181 10.56 29.71 2.89
N LEU A 182 10.75 28.54 3.51
CA LEU A 182 11.36 28.42 4.82
C LEU A 182 12.89 28.35 4.71
N SER A 183 13.58 28.85 5.74
CA SER A 183 15.02 28.57 5.92
C SER A 183 15.26 27.09 6.18
N GLU A 184 16.47 26.59 5.95
CA GLU A 184 16.81 25.16 6.17
C GLU A 184 16.40 24.68 7.57
N ARG A 185 16.62 25.50 8.60
CA ARG A 185 16.22 25.19 9.98
C ARG A 185 14.70 25.06 10.11
N GLN A 186 13.94 26.02 9.59
CA GLN A 186 12.48 26.01 9.68
C GLN A 186 11.87 24.89 8.83
N ALA A 187 12.48 24.58 7.69
CA ALA A 187 12.08 23.46 6.83
C ALA A 187 12.29 22.12 7.53
N ALA A 188 13.39 21.97 8.28
CA ALA A 188 13.64 20.78 9.11
C ALA A 188 12.66 20.64 10.29
N GLU A 189 12.14 21.75 10.83
CA GLU A 189 11.12 21.75 11.88
C GLU A 189 9.69 21.43 11.36
N LEU A 190 9.47 21.57 10.05
CA LEU A 190 8.17 21.31 9.42
C LEU A 190 7.87 19.81 9.24
N ILE A 191 8.91 18.97 9.20
CA ILE A 191 8.84 17.57 8.72
C ILE A 191 9.30 16.55 9.75
#